data_AF-A0A0P0V8Q8-F1
#
_entry.id   AF-A0A0P0V8Q8-F1
#
_cell.length_a   1.000
_cell.length_b   1.000
_cell.length_c   1.000
_cell.angle_alpha   90.00
_cell.angle_beta   90.00
_cell.angle_gamma   90.00
#
_symmetry.space_group_name_H-M   'P 1'
#
loop_
_entity.id
_entity.type
_entity.pdbx_description
1 polymer ?
#
loop_
_entity_poly.entity_id
_entity_poly.type
_entity_poly.pdbx_seq_one_letter_code
_entity_poly.pdbx_strand_id
1 'polypeptide(L)'
;MRGRHLLSPLLSPLAYPKPPSSRLAPRRVASHRTVAPPPAARRAPLSEPDVGISLFASALPGFRGALKQRYSDFVVHEVALDGSLVRLTSFDLPDGECVDAKEGGMDEAQALESFRLLCGDADCEALRGFLERVSEGGDSDVSPIILSADADKTHRSEVHDFFKRNFEALLTDTVEHSDGIQRCIRVRLKPGRRERRDVDGRGRNRKGTGSSGWRDDKPFDSRGSIIWPDHLGKFIRFHLYKENKDTQEALGKIGKMLGLQPRSFGFAGTKDKRAVTTQQVTVFKVQASRLVALNSKLIGIKVGDFSYVKEGLALGQLMGNRFTITLRSVVTESEDVIKAALDGLITNGFINYYGLQVQ
;
A
#
# COMPACT_ATOMS: atom_id res chain seq x y z
N MET A 1 -38.18 -6.79 22.58
CA MET A 1 -38.63 -7.38 21.31
C MET A 1 -37.38 -7.62 20.45
N ARG A 2 -36.71 -8.79 20.51
CA ARG A 2 -36.80 -9.95 19.58
C ARG A 2 -37.22 -9.55 18.14
N GLY A 3 -36.50 -9.89 17.06
CA GLY A 3 -35.57 -10.99 16.90
C GLY A 3 -34.72 -10.95 15.61
N ARG A 4 -33.74 -11.86 15.62
CA ARG A 4 -32.84 -12.23 14.54
C ARG A 4 -33.56 -13.14 13.55
N HIS A 5 -33.27 -12.98 12.25
CA HIS A 5 -33.42 -14.07 11.27
C HIS A 5 -32.15 -14.18 10.43
N LEU A 6 -31.48 -15.33 10.58
CA LEU A 6 -30.49 -15.91 9.69
C LEU A 6 -31.23 -16.66 8.58
N LEU A 7 -30.90 -16.45 7.30
CA LEU A 7 -31.05 -17.48 6.26
C LEU A 7 -30.01 -17.27 5.14
N SER A 8 -29.56 -18.41 4.62
CA SER A 8 -28.39 -18.77 3.80
C SER A 8 -28.38 -18.29 2.34
N PRO A 9 -27.21 -18.31 1.65
CA PRO A 9 -27.08 -17.98 0.24
C PRO A 9 -27.24 -19.20 -0.67
N LEU A 10 -27.95 -19.03 -1.79
CA LEU A 10 -28.02 -19.98 -2.92
C LEU A 10 -26.95 -19.60 -3.96
N LEU A 11 -26.08 -20.56 -4.29
CA LEU A 11 -25.19 -20.52 -5.45
C LEU A 11 -25.98 -20.79 -6.74
N SER A 12 -25.71 -20.01 -7.79
CA SER A 12 -25.99 -20.37 -9.19
C SER A 12 -24.74 -20.09 -10.03
N PRO A 13 -24.32 -21.01 -10.92
CA PRO A 13 -23.18 -20.79 -11.80
C PRO A 13 -23.64 -20.13 -13.11
N LEU A 14 -23.06 -18.96 -13.42
CA LEU A 14 -23.19 -18.30 -14.72
C LEU A 14 -22.34 -19.03 -15.77
N ALA A 15 -23.01 -19.57 -16.78
CA ALA A 15 -22.42 -20.11 -18.00
C ALA A 15 -21.98 -18.97 -18.93
N TYR A 16 -20.75 -19.02 -19.44
CA TYR A 16 -20.26 -18.13 -20.49
C TYR A 16 -20.48 -18.76 -21.87
N PRO A 17 -20.94 -17.99 -22.89
CA PRO A 17 -21.12 -18.51 -24.25
C PRO A 17 -19.77 -18.56 -24.99
N LYS A 18 -19.56 -19.63 -25.77
CA LYS A 18 -18.42 -19.79 -26.69
C LYS A 18 -18.59 -18.86 -27.92
N PRO A 19 -17.51 -18.24 -28.41
CA PRO A 19 -17.54 -17.53 -29.70
C PRO A 19 -17.44 -18.52 -30.89
N PRO A 20 -17.90 -18.12 -32.09
CA PRO A 20 -18.03 -19.01 -33.24
C PRO A 20 -16.69 -19.24 -33.96
N SER A 21 -16.54 -20.43 -34.52
CA SER A 21 -15.37 -20.86 -35.30
C SER A 21 -15.37 -20.25 -36.71
N SER A 22 -14.34 -19.48 -37.05
CA SER A 22 -14.06 -19.08 -38.43
C SER A 22 -13.20 -20.14 -39.14
N ARG A 23 -13.74 -20.69 -40.24
CA ARG A 23 -13.01 -21.53 -41.21
C ARG A 23 -12.01 -20.68 -41.99
N LEU A 24 -10.76 -21.10 -42.13
CA LEU A 24 -9.86 -20.63 -43.19
C LEU A 24 -8.79 -21.68 -43.57
N ALA A 25 -8.95 -22.16 -44.81
CA ALA A 25 -8.03 -22.71 -45.82
C ALA A 25 -7.05 -23.89 -45.51
N PRO A 26 -6.95 -24.88 -46.42
CA PRO A 26 -5.98 -25.97 -46.32
C PRO A 26 -4.63 -25.53 -46.89
N ARG A 27 -3.54 -25.72 -46.13
CA ARG A 27 -2.18 -25.69 -46.66
C ARG A 27 -1.49 -27.03 -46.38
N ARG A 28 -1.25 -27.79 -47.45
CA ARG A 28 -0.35 -28.94 -47.51
C ARG A 28 1.10 -28.47 -47.29
N VAL A 29 1.79 -29.02 -46.28
CA VAL A 29 3.25 -29.27 -46.34
C VAL A 29 3.54 -30.47 -45.45
N ALA A 30 4.15 -31.52 -46.03
CA ALA A 30 4.64 -32.69 -45.33
C ALA A 30 5.88 -32.32 -44.49
N SER A 31 5.92 -32.73 -43.22
CA SER A 31 7.18 -32.88 -42.49
C SER A 31 7.00 -33.81 -41.29
N HIS A 32 8.04 -34.60 -41.05
CA HIS A 32 8.09 -35.77 -40.18
C HIS A 32 7.61 -35.50 -38.75
N ARG A 33 6.71 -36.36 -38.27
CA ARG A 33 6.22 -36.38 -36.89
C ARG A 33 7.29 -37.01 -35.99
N THR A 34 8.23 -36.21 -35.49
CA THR A 34 9.11 -36.60 -34.38
C THR A 34 8.28 -36.73 -33.12
N VAL A 35 8.29 -37.92 -32.51
CA VAL A 35 7.67 -38.20 -31.21
C VAL A 35 8.40 -37.35 -30.17
N ALA A 36 7.66 -36.50 -29.45
CA ALA A 36 8.21 -35.71 -28.35
C ALA A 36 8.74 -36.65 -27.24
N PRO A 37 9.90 -36.36 -26.64
CA PRO A 37 10.42 -37.18 -25.55
C PRO A 37 9.47 -37.15 -24.35
N PRO A 38 9.42 -38.23 -23.55
CA PRO A 38 8.57 -38.26 -22.36
C PRO A 38 8.97 -37.13 -21.40
N PRO A 39 8.01 -36.60 -20.61
CA PRO A 39 8.33 -35.57 -19.63
C PRO A 39 9.37 -36.11 -18.65
N ALA A 40 10.45 -35.34 -18.45
CA ALA A 40 11.50 -35.68 -17.51
C ALA A 40 10.89 -36.03 -16.14
N ALA A 41 11.34 -37.14 -15.55
CA ALA A 41 10.91 -37.58 -14.23
C ALA A 41 10.98 -36.41 -13.24
N ARG A 42 9.86 -36.10 -12.58
CA ARG A 42 9.82 -35.08 -11.54
C ARG A 42 10.87 -35.44 -10.49
N ARG A 43 11.87 -34.57 -10.30
CA ARG A 43 12.84 -34.69 -9.19
C ARG A 43 12.07 -34.93 -7.89
N ALA A 44 12.49 -35.92 -7.13
CA ALA A 44 11.97 -36.16 -5.79
C ALA A 44 12.13 -34.89 -4.94
N PRO A 45 11.21 -34.64 -3.98
CA PRO A 45 11.38 -33.52 -3.05
C PRO A 45 12.70 -33.68 -2.28
N LEU A 46 13.45 -32.58 -2.15
CA LEU A 46 14.69 -32.52 -1.38
C LEU A 46 14.42 -32.92 0.08
N SER A 47 15.29 -33.74 0.64
CA SER A 47 15.24 -34.16 2.04
C SER A 47 16.23 -33.37 2.91
N GLU A 48 16.04 -33.37 4.22
CA GLU A 48 16.94 -32.70 5.18
C GLU A 48 18.42 -33.15 5.06
N PRO A 49 18.73 -34.44 4.89
CA PRO A 49 20.11 -34.88 4.67
C PRO A 49 20.74 -34.35 3.38
N ASP A 50 19.96 -34.16 2.30
CA ASP A 50 20.46 -33.63 1.01
C ASP A 50 21.01 -32.21 1.14
N VAL A 51 20.66 -31.53 2.23
CA VAL A 51 20.98 -30.12 2.50
C VAL A 51 21.90 -29.93 3.71
N GLY A 52 22.45 -31.03 4.25
CA GLY A 52 23.35 -31.01 5.39
C GLY A 52 22.65 -30.92 6.76
N ILE A 53 21.33 -31.09 6.83
CA ILE A 53 20.60 -31.17 8.11
C ILE A 53 20.66 -32.62 8.61
N SER A 54 21.80 -32.88 9.26
CA SER A 54 22.28 -34.13 9.85
C SER A 54 21.75 -34.57 11.21
N LEU A 55 21.86 -33.62 12.12
CA LEU A 55 22.14 -33.88 13.53
C LEU A 55 21.07 -33.23 14.40
N PHE A 56 20.91 -33.77 15.59
CA PHE A 56 20.04 -33.23 16.62
C PHE A 56 20.88 -32.76 17.81
N ALA A 57 20.43 -31.71 18.48
CA ALA A 57 21.06 -31.23 19.72
C ALA A 57 20.77 -32.17 20.92
N SER A 58 19.73 -33.00 20.82
CA SER A 58 19.30 -33.95 21.86
C SER A 58 19.44 -35.38 21.37
N ALA A 59 19.80 -36.28 22.29
CA ALA A 59 19.84 -37.73 22.06
C ALA A 59 18.53 -38.45 22.48
N LEU A 60 17.50 -37.69 22.89
CA LEU A 60 16.21 -38.25 23.29
C LEU A 60 15.48 -38.90 22.10
N PRO A 61 14.65 -39.93 22.34
CA PRO A 61 13.77 -40.48 21.32
C PRO A 61 12.84 -39.41 20.73
N GLY A 62 12.75 -39.38 19.40
CA GLY A 62 11.81 -38.50 18.70
C GLY A 62 10.38 -39.00 18.78
N PHE A 63 9.42 -38.11 18.59
CA PHE A 63 8.00 -38.42 18.45
C PHE A 63 7.45 -37.83 17.15
N ARG A 64 6.27 -38.27 16.71
CA ARG A 64 5.64 -37.77 15.47
C ARG A 64 4.55 -36.75 15.79
N GLY A 65 4.36 -35.80 14.88
CA GLY A 65 3.27 -34.84 14.93
C GLY A 65 3.10 -34.15 13.58
N ALA A 66 1.92 -33.60 13.35
CA ALA A 66 1.58 -32.83 12.16
C ALA A 66 1.78 -31.33 12.42
N LEU A 67 2.78 -30.75 11.76
CA LEU A 67 3.04 -29.31 11.75
C LEU A 67 2.24 -28.61 10.64
N LYS A 68 1.70 -27.41 10.91
CA LYS A 68 0.96 -26.59 9.93
C LYS A 68 -0.23 -27.32 9.28
N GLN A 69 -0.88 -28.25 10.00
CA GLN A 69 -2.09 -28.94 9.52
C GLN A 69 -3.18 -27.92 9.15
N ARG A 70 -3.43 -26.92 10.01
CA ARG A 70 -4.12 -25.67 9.68
C ARG A 70 -3.12 -24.51 9.69
N TYR A 71 -3.34 -23.47 8.90
CA TYR A 71 -2.47 -22.27 8.93
C TYR A 71 -2.56 -21.54 10.29
N SER A 72 -3.69 -21.67 10.98
CA SER A 72 -3.92 -21.14 12.34
C SER A 72 -3.11 -21.85 13.42
N ASP A 73 -2.56 -23.03 13.13
CA ASP A 73 -1.71 -23.77 14.06
C ASP A 73 -0.28 -23.20 14.13
N PHE A 74 0.03 -22.23 13.28
CA PHE A 74 1.34 -21.59 13.20
C PHE A 74 1.13 -20.08 13.21
N VAL A 75 1.29 -19.48 14.39
CA VAL A 75 1.13 -18.04 14.60
C VAL A 75 2.49 -17.39 14.80
N VAL A 76 2.75 -16.31 14.09
CA VAL A 76 4.03 -15.58 14.14
C VAL A 76 3.77 -14.11 14.45
N HIS A 77 4.39 -13.61 15.51
CA HIS A 77 4.40 -12.19 15.84
C HIS A 77 5.83 -11.67 15.73
N GLU A 78 6.04 -10.63 14.94
CA GLU A 78 7.33 -9.92 14.92
C GLU A 78 7.63 -9.32 16.30
N VAL A 79 8.90 -9.31 16.68
CA VAL A 79 9.43 -8.56 17.82
C VAL A 79 10.17 -7.35 17.24
N ALA A 80 9.64 -6.16 17.49
CA ALA A 80 10.20 -4.92 16.97
C ALA A 80 11.56 -4.59 17.62
N LEU A 81 12.26 -3.58 17.10
CA LEU A 81 13.58 -3.17 17.59
C LEU A 81 13.58 -2.70 19.06
N ASP A 82 12.46 -2.21 19.56
CA ASP A 82 12.27 -1.83 20.96
C ASP A 82 11.90 -3.02 21.87
N GLY A 83 11.90 -4.25 21.34
CA GLY A 83 11.51 -5.47 22.05
C GLY A 83 9.99 -5.65 22.18
N SER A 84 9.18 -4.71 21.67
CA SER A 84 7.73 -4.84 21.71
C SER A 84 7.23 -5.94 20.78
N LEU A 85 6.20 -6.66 21.23
CA LEU A 85 5.59 -7.71 20.45
C LEU A 85 4.53 -7.14 19.53
N VAL A 86 4.73 -7.28 18.22
CA VAL A 86 3.83 -6.73 17.20
C VAL A 86 2.53 -7.53 17.17
N ARG A 87 1.45 -6.88 17.61
CA ARG A 87 0.09 -7.43 17.64
C ARG A 87 -0.89 -6.43 17.05
N LEU A 88 -1.91 -6.93 16.37
CA LEU A 88 -3.00 -6.09 15.88
C LEU A 88 -3.99 -5.86 17.04
N THR A 89 -4.00 -4.66 17.64
CA THR A 89 -4.79 -4.37 18.86
C THR A 89 -5.83 -3.27 18.68
N SER A 90 -5.58 -2.31 17.79
CA SER A 90 -6.50 -1.21 17.51
C SER A 90 -6.60 -0.91 16.01
N PHE A 91 -7.75 -0.39 15.59
CA PHE A 91 -8.00 0.16 14.26
C PHE A 91 -8.19 1.69 14.29
N ASP A 92 -7.99 2.30 15.44
CA ASP A 92 -8.21 3.73 15.66
C ASP A 92 -7.16 4.54 14.91
N LEU A 93 -7.56 5.72 14.44
CA LEU A 93 -6.67 6.64 13.76
C LEU A 93 -5.75 7.32 14.79
N PRO A 94 -4.48 7.60 14.44
CA PRO A 94 -3.57 8.29 15.32
C PRO A 94 -4.00 9.75 15.50
N ASP A 95 -3.71 10.31 16.67
CA ASP A 95 -3.93 11.74 16.94
C ASP A 95 -3.20 12.60 15.90
N GLY A 96 -3.84 13.69 15.46
CA GLY A 96 -3.32 14.59 14.43
C GLY A 96 -3.72 14.23 13.00
N GLU A 97 -4.40 13.11 12.80
CA GLU A 97 -5.06 12.85 11.52
C GLU A 97 -6.46 13.46 11.52
N CYS A 98 -6.59 14.63 10.87
CA CYS A 98 -7.90 15.15 10.48
C CYS A 98 -8.51 14.13 9.53
N VAL A 99 -9.38 13.27 10.06
CA VAL A 99 -10.26 12.44 9.26
C VAL A 99 -11.02 13.42 8.37
N ASP A 100 -10.94 13.25 7.05
CA ASP A 100 -11.73 14.01 6.08
C ASP A 100 -13.24 13.77 6.33
N ALA A 101 -13.75 14.35 7.41
CA ALA A 101 -15.14 14.52 7.74
C ALA A 101 -15.57 15.82 7.08
N LYS A 102 -15.52 15.83 5.74
CA LYS A 102 -15.56 17.04 4.91
C LYS A 102 -14.33 17.92 5.16
N GLU A 103 -13.84 18.56 4.12
CA GLU A 103 -12.87 19.65 4.24
C GLU A 103 -13.35 20.61 5.33
N GLY A 104 -12.73 20.55 6.51
CA GLY A 104 -12.60 21.72 7.37
C GLY A 104 -11.60 22.63 6.67
N GLY A 105 -11.97 23.16 5.51
CA GLY A 105 -11.32 24.34 4.99
C GLY A 105 -11.25 25.33 6.14
N MET A 106 -10.08 25.94 6.33
CA MET A 106 -10.00 27.19 7.06
C MET A 106 -11.23 28.01 6.66
N ASP A 107 -12.05 28.40 7.64
CA ASP A 107 -13.31 29.12 7.42
C ASP A 107 -13.11 30.07 6.23
N GLU A 108 -13.99 30.03 5.23
CA GLU A 108 -13.79 30.73 3.97
C GLU A 108 -13.38 32.20 4.21
N ALA A 109 -13.90 32.79 5.30
CA ALA A 109 -13.48 34.09 5.82
C ALA A 109 -11.99 34.20 6.21
N GLN A 110 -11.46 33.23 6.97
CA GLN A 110 -10.04 33.18 7.36
C GLN A 110 -9.11 32.90 6.17
N ALA A 111 -9.55 32.05 5.23
CA ALA A 111 -8.82 31.81 3.99
C ALA A 111 -8.78 33.09 3.14
N LEU A 112 -9.90 33.79 2.99
CA LEU A 112 -9.95 35.08 2.29
C LEU A 112 -9.05 36.13 2.96
N GLU A 113 -9.03 36.21 4.30
CA GLU A 113 -8.14 37.15 5.01
C GLU A 113 -6.65 36.85 4.78
N SER A 114 -6.27 35.56 4.79
CA SER A 114 -4.90 35.15 4.48
C SER A 114 -4.53 35.45 3.03
N PHE A 115 -5.50 35.31 2.11
CA PHE A 115 -5.31 35.65 0.70
C PHE A 115 -5.18 37.16 0.48
N ARG A 116 -5.96 37.96 1.22
CA ARG A 116 -5.89 39.44 1.23
C ARG A 116 -4.50 39.93 1.63
N LEU A 117 -3.89 39.30 2.63
CA LEU A 117 -2.51 39.60 3.05
C LEU A 117 -1.47 39.19 1.99
N LEU A 118 -1.75 38.17 1.18
CA LEU A 118 -0.84 37.66 0.16
C LEU A 118 -0.91 38.48 -1.15
N CYS A 119 -2.10 38.69 -1.70
CA CYS A 119 -2.30 39.29 -3.02
C CYS A 119 -2.88 40.72 -2.99
N GLY A 120 -3.29 41.22 -1.83
CA GLY A 120 -3.93 42.53 -1.66
C GLY A 120 -5.46 42.50 -1.84
N ASP A 121 -6.10 43.65 -1.56
CA ASP A 121 -7.56 43.76 -1.49
C ASP A 121 -8.25 43.54 -2.85
N ALA A 122 -7.68 44.03 -3.96
CA ALA A 122 -8.30 43.91 -5.29
C ALA A 122 -8.44 42.46 -5.75
N ASP A 123 -7.40 41.65 -5.57
CA ASP A 123 -7.41 40.22 -5.91
C ASP A 123 -8.32 39.46 -4.94
N CYS A 124 -8.36 39.85 -3.66
CA CYS A 124 -9.24 39.26 -2.66
C CYS A 124 -10.73 39.44 -3.00
N GLU A 125 -11.13 40.65 -3.40
CA GLU A 125 -12.49 40.92 -3.88
C GLU A 125 -12.82 40.13 -5.15
N ALA A 126 -11.87 40.01 -6.09
CA ALA A 126 -12.05 39.18 -7.28
C ALA A 126 -12.24 37.69 -6.95
N LEU A 127 -11.51 37.17 -5.96
CA LEU A 127 -11.66 35.80 -5.47
C LEU A 127 -13.00 35.59 -4.75
N ARG A 128 -13.38 36.51 -3.86
CA ARG A 128 -14.67 36.48 -3.14
C ARG A 128 -15.85 36.43 -4.13
N GLY A 129 -15.87 37.35 -5.09
CA GLY A 129 -16.91 37.35 -6.14
C GLY A 129 -16.85 36.15 -7.09
N PHE A 130 -15.72 35.44 -7.17
CA PHE A 130 -15.64 34.16 -7.88
C PHE A 130 -16.22 33.01 -7.07
N LEU A 131 -15.90 32.92 -5.77
CA LEU A 131 -16.45 31.91 -4.85
C LEU A 131 -17.97 32.02 -4.71
N GLU A 132 -18.50 33.25 -4.63
CA GLU A 132 -19.95 33.52 -4.62
C GLU A 132 -20.61 32.99 -5.91
N ARG A 133 -20.03 33.27 -7.09
CA ARG A 133 -20.51 32.72 -8.37
C ARG A 133 -20.44 31.20 -8.47
N VAL A 134 -19.42 30.59 -7.86
CA VAL A 134 -19.28 29.12 -7.79
C VAL A 134 -20.35 28.49 -6.89
N SER A 135 -20.69 29.16 -5.78
CA SER A 135 -21.73 28.71 -4.84
C SER A 135 -23.15 28.83 -5.43
N GLU A 136 -23.41 29.90 -6.20
CA GLU A 136 -24.70 30.14 -6.84
C GLU A 136 -24.89 29.33 -8.16
N GLY A 137 -23.81 29.15 -8.92
CA GLY A 137 -23.82 28.54 -10.25
C GLY A 137 -23.26 27.12 -10.26
N GLY A 138 -24.13 26.13 -10.07
CA GLY A 138 -23.77 24.70 -10.08
C GLY A 138 -22.89 24.28 -11.27
N ASP A 139 -21.62 23.95 -10.96
CA ASP A 139 -20.60 23.15 -11.68
C ASP A 139 -20.43 23.28 -13.21
N SER A 140 -21.06 24.24 -13.89
CA SER A 140 -21.19 24.15 -15.36
C SER A 140 -20.96 25.38 -16.24
N ASP A 141 -20.71 26.61 -15.72
CA ASP A 141 -20.18 27.69 -16.60
C ASP A 141 -19.61 28.93 -15.85
N VAL A 142 -18.73 28.76 -14.85
CA VAL A 142 -18.13 29.92 -14.17
C VAL A 142 -16.88 30.41 -14.90
N SER A 143 -16.96 31.60 -15.49
CA SER A 143 -15.82 32.27 -16.15
C SER A 143 -14.64 32.45 -15.20
N PRO A 144 -13.41 32.08 -15.62
CA PRO A 144 -12.23 32.18 -14.79
C PRO A 144 -11.90 33.62 -14.42
N ILE A 145 -11.28 33.83 -13.27
CA ILE A 145 -10.71 35.12 -12.89
C ILE A 145 -9.21 35.16 -13.20
N ILE A 146 -8.70 36.35 -13.46
CA ILE A 146 -7.28 36.63 -13.64
C ILE A 146 -6.88 37.56 -12.51
N LEU A 147 -5.90 37.13 -11.72
CA LEU A 147 -5.30 37.93 -10.65
C LEU A 147 -4.38 39.00 -11.24
N SER A 148 -4.05 39.99 -10.42
CA SER A 148 -3.17 41.10 -10.78
C SER A 148 -1.84 40.62 -11.36
N ALA A 149 -1.27 41.43 -12.26
CA ALA A 149 0.00 41.10 -12.90
C ALA A 149 1.13 41.01 -11.87
N ASP A 150 1.83 39.88 -11.87
CA ASP A 150 2.90 39.57 -10.95
C ASP A 150 4.14 39.14 -11.74
N ALA A 151 5.20 39.94 -11.65
CA ALA A 151 6.48 39.65 -12.28
C ALA A 151 7.30 38.60 -11.50
N ASP A 152 7.11 38.48 -10.20
CA ASP A 152 7.90 37.61 -9.34
C ASP A 152 7.47 36.13 -9.48
N LYS A 153 8.44 35.25 -9.74
CA LYS A 153 8.19 33.82 -9.84
C LYS A 153 7.97 33.17 -8.47
N THR A 154 8.64 33.67 -7.43
CA THR A 154 8.51 33.13 -6.08
C THR A 154 7.12 33.41 -5.53
N HIS A 155 6.66 34.66 -5.60
CA HIS A 155 5.31 35.04 -5.21
C HIS A 155 4.23 34.27 -5.99
N ARG A 156 4.32 34.17 -7.33
CA ARG A 156 3.37 33.35 -8.09
C ARG A 156 3.29 31.90 -7.61
N SER A 157 4.43 31.32 -7.24
CA SER A 157 4.49 29.93 -6.75
C SER A 157 3.83 29.78 -5.38
N GLU A 158 4.00 30.78 -4.50
CA GLU A 158 3.32 30.86 -3.20
C GLU A 158 1.80 30.96 -3.36
N VAL A 159 1.31 31.80 -4.29
CA VAL A 159 -0.11 31.91 -4.62
C VAL A 159 -0.65 30.58 -5.16
N HIS A 160 0.06 29.93 -6.09
CA HIS A 160 -0.33 28.59 -6.57
C HIS A 160 -0.47 27.58 -5.43
N ASP A 161 0.46 27.58 -4.47
CA ASP A 161 0.43 26.68 -3.33
C ASP A 161 -0.67 27.05 -2.33
N PHE A 162 -0.97 28.34 -2.16
CA PHE A 162 -2.10 28.83 -1.37
C PHE A 162 -3.43 28.25 -1.88
N PHE A 163 -3.70 28.35 -3.19
CA PHE A 163 -4.92 27.77 -3.79
C PHE A 163 -4.98 26.25 -3.63
N LYS A 164 -3.86 25.54 -3.80
CA LYS A 164 -3.81 24.08 -3.61
C LYS A 164 -4.12 23.66 -2.17
N ARG A 165 -3.79 24.49 -1.19
CA ARG A 165 -3.99 24.21 0.24
C ARG A 165 -5.41 24.54 0.70
N ASN A 166 -5.97 25.66 0.24
CA ASN A 166 -7.20 26.21 0.80
C ASN A 166 -8.45 26.00 -0.07
N PHE A 167 -8.29 25.69 -1.36
CA PHE A 167 -9.41 25.59 -2.29
C PHE A 167 -9.30 24.36 -3.20
N GLU A 168 -9.73 23.17 -2.73
CA GLU A 168 -9.61 21.94 -3.52
C GLU A 168 -10.40 22.01 -4.84
N ALA A 169 -11.54 22.70 -4.89
CA ALA A 169 -12.32 22.84 -6.11
C ALA A 169 -11.64 23.68 -7.21
N LEU A 170 -10.56 24.41 -6.89
CA LEU A 170 -9.94 25.37 -7.79
C LEU A 170 -8.64 24.87 -8.42
N LEU A 171 -8.36 25.35 -9.63
CA LEU A 171 -7.09 25.21 -10.35
C LEU A 171 -6.53 26.58 -10.66
N THR A 172 -5.21 26.68 -10.56
CA THR A 172 -4.47 27.87 -10.92
C THR A 172 -3.44 27.55 -12.00
N ASP A 173 -3.34 28.41 -13.02
CA ASP A 173 -2.28 28.37 -14.03
C ASP A 173 -1.71 29.77 -14.29
N THR A 174 -0.42 29.84 -14.63
CA THR A 174 0.23 31.11 -15.00
C THR A 174 -0.03 31.39 -16.48
N VAL A 175 -0.56 32.58 -16.80
CA VAL A 175 -0.83 33.05 -18.16
C VAL A 175 -0.09 34.37 -18.43
N GLU A 176 0.10 34.71 -19.69
CA GLU A 176 0.68 35.99 -20.10
C GLU A 176 -0.35 37.11 -19.89
N HIS A 177 0.09 38.24 -19.34
CA HIS A 177 -0.74 39.42 -19.14
C HIS A 177 -0.96 40.14 -20.48
N SER A 178 -1.98 41.00 -20.57
CA SER A 178 -2.38 41.68 -21.81
C SER A 178 -1.27 42.48 -22.49
N ASP A 179 -0.30 42.94 -21.72
CA ASP A 179 0.83 43.78 -22.15
C ASP A 179 2.00 42.93 -22.68
N GLY A 180 1.86 41.60 -22.68
CA GLY A 180 2.84 40.66 -23.25
C GLY A 180 4.16 40.55 -22.50
N ILE A 181 4.37 41.37 -21.46
CA ILE A 181 5.60 41.41 -20.66
C ILE A 181 5.39 40.72 -19.32
N GLN A 182 4.29 41.02 -18.64
CA GLN A 182 4.00 40.50 -17.31
C GLN A 182 3.28 39.15 -17.38
N ARG A 183 3.28 38.43 -16.25
CA ARG A 183 2.52 37.19 -16.08
C ARG A 183 1.45 37.41 -15.02
N CYS A 184 0.35 36.70 -15.13
CA CYS A 184 -0.72 36.70 -14.13
C CYS A 184 -1.14 35.26 -13.82
N ILE A 185 -1.86 35.08 -12.72
CA ILE A 185 -2.41 33.78 -12.33
C ILE A 185 -3.88 33.77 -12.69
N ARG A 186 -4.28 32.76 -13.45
CA ARG A 186 -5.69 32.50 -13.75
C ARG A 186 -6.22 31.43 -12.82
N VAL A 187 -7.37 31.71 -12.20
CA VAL A 187 -8.08 30.80 -11.29
C VAL A 187 -9.34 30.29 -11.99
N ARG A 188 -9.57 28.98 -11.95
CA ARG A 188 -10.73 28.32 -12.57
C ARG A 188 -11.20 27.13 -11.74
N LEU A 189 -12.43 26.66 -11.96
CA LEU A 189 -12.90 25.40 -11.39
C LEU A 189 -12.13 24.20 -11.96
N LYS A 190 -11.85 23.20 -11.12
CA LYS A 190 -11.43 21.88 -11.58
C LYS A 190 -12.54 21.31 -12.46
N PRO A 191 -12.26 20.88 -13.71
CA PRO A 191 -13.28 20.18 -14.47
C PRO A 191 -13.67 18.92 -13.70
N GLY A 192 -14.97 18.80 -13.37
CA GLY A 192 -15.52 17.64 -12.70
C GLY A 192 -15.03 16.34 -13.35
N ARG A 193 -14.67 15.37 -12.51
CA ARG A 193 -14.03 14.10 -12.88
C ARG A 193 -14.97 13.24 -13.72
N ARG A 194 -15.24 13.62 -14.99
CA ARG A 194 -15.84 12.73 -15.98
C ARG A 194 -14.89 11.55 -16.14
N GLU A 195 -15.36 10.37 -15.75
CA GLU A 195 -14.70 9.09 -15.98
C GLU A 195 -14.12 9.09 -17.40
N ARG A 196 -12.79 9.14 -17.50
CA ARG A 196 -12.10 8.86 -18.74
C ARG A 196 -12.41 7.41 -19.09
N ARG A 197 -13.39 7.21 -19.98
CA ARG A 197 -13.49 6.00 -20.78
C ARG A 197 -12.16 5.84 -21.50
N ASP A 198 -11.57 4.67 -21.32
CA ASP A 198 -10.39 4.21 -22.01
C ASP A 198 -10.52 4.48 -23.52
N VAL A 199 -9.64 5.34 -24.02
CA VAL A 199 -9.32 5.41 -25.45
C VAL A 199 -7.82 5.22 -25.55
N ASP A 200 -7.46 4.06 -26.10
CA ASP A 200 -6.14 3.67 -26.56
C ASP A 200 -5.34 4.85 -27.10
N GLY A 201 -4.20 5.15 -26.46
CA GLY A 201 -3.37 6.29 -26.82
C GLY A 201 -1.91 6.04 -26.49
N ARG A 202 -1.28 5.10 -27.21
CA ARG A 202 0.18 4.94 -27.30
C ARG A 202 0.83 6.27 -27.72
N GLY A 203 1.23 7.08 -26.76
CA GLY A 203 2.01 8.30 -26.97
C GLY A 203 3.40 8.19 -26.37
N ARG A 204 4.35 7.66 -27.15
CA ARG A 204 5.79 7.72 -26.85
C ARG A 204 6.21 9.19 -26.77
N ASN A 205 6.97 9.57 -25.74
CA ASN A 205 7.94 10.64 -25.91
C ASN A 205 9.31 10.21 -25.38
N ARG A 206 10.18 9.88 -26.34
CA ARG A 206 11.63 9.74 -26.19
C ARG A 206 12.27 11.10 -26.47
N LYS A 207 13.35 11.36 -25.73
CA LYS A 207 14.54 12.19 -26.05
C LYS A 207 14.71 13.43 -25.18
N GLY A 208 15.88 13.47 -24.55
CA GLY A 208 16.42 14.59 -23.80
C GLY A 208 17.69 14.19 -23.06
N THR A 209 18.65 13.55 -23.76
CA THR A 209 20.03 13.36 -23.31
C THR A 209 20.75 14.71 -23.28
N GLY A 210 21.22 15.13 -22.11
CA GLY A 210 22.06 16.30 -21.87
C GLY A 210 22.32 16.37 -20.36
N SER A 211 23.39 15.74 -19.88
CA SER A 211 24.64 16.38 -19.49
C SER A 211 24.53 17.26 -18.25
N SER A 212 25.24 16.80 -17.21
CA SER A 212 25.88 17.55 -16.12
C SER A 212 25.02 18.47 -15.25
N GLY A 213 24.84 18.07 -14.00
CA GLY A 213 24.46 18.99 -12.93
C GLY A 213 23.95 18.24 -11.72
N TRP A 214 24.84 18.00 -10.75
CA TRP A 214 24.43 17.71 -9.38
C TRP A 214 23.60 18.90 -8.89
N ARG A 215 22.27 18.77 -8.94
CA ARG A 215 21.32 19.71 -8.36
C ARG A 215 20.42 18.95 -7.40
N ASP A 216 20.43 19.39 -6.16
CA ASP A 216 19.67 18.90 -5.01
C ASP A 216 18.14 19.16 -5.11
N ASP A 217 17.65 19.62 -6.27
CA ASP A 217 16.28 20.12 -6.47
C ASP A 217 15.29 19.05 -6.98
N LYS A 218 15.60 17.75 -6.88
CA LYS A 218 14.60 16.71 -7.17
C LYS A 218 13.63 16.62 -6.00
N PRO A 219 12.30 16.68 -6.24
CA PRO A 219 11.31 16.55 -5.17
C PRO A 219 11.61 15.30 -4.37
N PHE A 220 11.74 15.45 -3.06
CA PHE A 220 11.92 14.37 -2.10
C PHE A 220 10.80 13.35 -2.32
N ASP A 221 11.11 12.32 -3.12
CA ASP A 221 10.31 11.13 -3.34
C ASP A 221 8.82 11.35 -3.73
N SER A 222 8.49 11.22 -5.02
CA SER A 222 7.12 11.36 -5.55
C SER A 222 6.16 10.22 -5.18
N ARG A 223 6.46 9.41 -4.15
CA ARG A 223 5.68 8.22 -3.78
C ARG A 223 4.41 8.52 -2.97
N GLY A 224 4.24 9.71 -2.41
CA GLY A 224 3.08 10.01 -1.56
C GLY A 224 2.45 11.39 -1.81
N SER A 225 1.56 11.81 -0.91
CA SER A 225 0.79 13.05 -1.10
C SER A 225 1.70 14.26 -1.30
N ILE A 226 1.37 15.09 -2.30
CA ILE A 226 2.05 16.37 -2.58
C ILE A 226 1.87 17.31 -1.38
N ILE A 227 0.70 17.26 -0.75
CA ILE A 227 0.36 18.00 0.46
C ILE A 227 0.48 17.03 1.63
N TRP A 228 1.55 17.17 2.42
CA TRP A 228 1.79 16.37 3.62
C TRP A 228 2.05 17.32 4.79
N PRO A 229 1.32 17.23 5.91
CA PRO A 229 1.55 18.11 7.04
C PRO A 229 2.95 17.93 7.61
N ASP A 230 3.69 19.04 7.78
CA ASP A 230 5.09 19.01 8.24
C ASP A 230 5.25 18.49 9.68
N HIS A 231 4.19 18.58 10.49
CA HIS A 231 4.18 18.05 11.85
C HIS A 231 4.05 16.52 11.92
N LEU A 232 3.62 15.87 10.83
CA LEU A 232 3.50 14.41 10.77
C LEU A 232 4.83 13.77 10.33
N GLY A 233 5.11 12.60 10.89
CA GLY A 233 6.18 11.73 10.39
C GLY A 233 6.01 11.45 8.90
N LYS A 234 7.13 11.41 8.17
CA LYS A 234 7.16 11.17 6.72
C LYS A 234 6.57 9.82 6.31
N PHE A 235 6.56 8.86 7.22
CA PHE A 235 6.03 7.53 7.00
C PHE A 235 4.92 7.25 8.01
N ILE A 236 3.94 6.46 7.59
CA ILE A 236 3.04 5.80 8.53
C ILE A 236 3.54 4.38 8.76
N ARG A 237 3.73 4.02 10.03
CA ARG A 237 3.93 2.64 10.48
C ARG A 237 2.58 2.05 10.87
N PHE A 238 2.34 0.81 10.49
CA PHE A 238 1.14 0.06 10.85
C PHE A 238 1.48 -1.43 11.01
N HIS A 239 0.62 -2.14 11.72
CA HIS A 239 0.72 -3.59 11.87
C HIS A 239 -0.04 -4.28 10.76
N LEU A 240 0.65 -5.11 9.99
CA LEU A 240 0.07 -5.97 8.97
C LEU A 240 -0.23 -7.34 9.57
N TYR A 241 -1.53 -7.64 9.72
CA TYR A 241 -2.01 -8.99 9.98
C TYR A 241 -2.35 -9.68 8.67
N LYS A 242 -1.84 -10.88 8.45
CA LYS A 242 -2.13 -11.70 7.26
C LYS A 242 -2.36 -13.17 7.61
N GLU A 243 -3.29 -13.78 6.88
CA GLU A 243 -3.65 -15.19 7.00
C GLU A 243 -3.41 -15.89 5.66
N ASN A 244 -2.62 -16.97 5.68
CA ASN A 244 -2.35 -17.82 4.54
C ASN A 244 -1.89 -17.06 3.27
N LYS A 245 -1.05 -16.04 3.45
CA LYS A 245 -0.56 -15.16 2.38
C LYS A 245 0.91 -14.81 2.54
N ASP A 246 1.58 -14.63 1.41
CA ASP A 246 2.93 -14.07 1.38
C ASP A 246 2.92 -12.57 1.71
N THR A 247 4.02 -12.07 2.25
CA THR A 247 4.18 -10.64 2.62
C THR A 247 4.09 -9.75 1.38
N GLN A 248 4.79 -10.11 0.30
CA GLN A 248 4.77 -9.38 -0.96
C GLN A 248 3.39 -9.41 -1.62
N GLU A 249 2.69 -10.54 -1.54
CA GLU A 249 1.32 -10.68 -2.06
C GLU A 249 0.36 -9.75 -1.31
N ALA A 250 0.45 -9.70 0.02
CA ALA A 250 -0.39 -8.83 0.86
C ALA A 250 -0.13 -7.35 0.57
N LEU A 251 1.14 -6.94 0.53
CA LEU A 251 1.53 -5.56 0.24
C LEU A 251 1.23 -5.16 -1.21
N GLY A 252 1.33 -6.08 -2.16
CA GLY A 252 0.94 -5.84 -3.55
C GLY A 252 -0.56 -5.56 -3.70
N LYS A 253 -1.41 -6.27 -2.94
CA LYS A 253 -2.86 -6.01 -2.90
C LYS A 253 -3.18 -4.63 -2.31
N ILE A 254 -2.58 -4.30 -1.16
CA ILE A 254 -2.73 -2.99 -0.51
C ILE A 254 -2.23 -1.87 -1.46
N GLY A 255 -1.05 -2.05 -2.04
CA GLY A 255 -0.46 -1.11 -2.99
C GLY A 255 -1.36 -0.84 -4.19
N LYS A 256 -1.90 -1.89 -4.83
CA LYS A 256 -2.84 -1.74 -5.95
C LYS A 256 -4.08 -0.91 -5.58
N MET A 257 -4.63 -1.09 -4.38
CA MET A 257 -5.81 -0.35 -3.91
C MET A 257 -5.50 1.11 -3.55
N LEU A 258 -4.26 1.42 -3.16
CA LEU A 258 -3.80 2.77 -2.84
C LEU A 258 -3.19 3.52 -4.03
N GLY A 259 -2.97 2.84 -5.17
CA GLY A 259 -2.23 3.39 -6.31
C GLY A 259 -0.71 3.42 -6.11
N LEU A 260 -0.18 2.57 -5.24
CA LEU A 260 1.23 2.52 -4.84
C LEU A 260 1.93 1.29 -5.39
N GLN A 261 3.22 1.43 -5.69
CA GLN A 261 4.07 0.31 -6.07
C GLN A 261 4.57 -0.45 -4.83
N PRO A 262 4.84 -1.77 -4.92
CA PRO A 262 5.34 -2.57 -3.80
C PRO A 262 6.59 -1.98 -3.11
N ARG A 263 7.48 -1.34 -3.88
CA ARG A 263 8.69 -0.64 -3.37
C ARG A 263 8.39 0.58 -2.46
N SER A 264 7.13 0.97 -2.32
CA SER A 264 6.72 2.06 -1.43
C SER A 264 6.55 1.58 0.01
N PHE A 265 6.48 0.27 0.22
CA PHE A 265 6.38 -0.35 1.54
C PHE A 265 7.77 -0.77 2.05
N GLY A 266 8.06 -0.42 3.29
CA GLY A 266 9.19 -0.92 4.07
C GLY A 266 8.72 -1.96 5.08
N PHE A 267 9.50 -3.02 5.29
CA PHE A 267 9.24 -4.07 6.29
C PHE A 267 10.57 -4.74 6.70
N ALA A 268 10.63 -5.29 7.90
CA ALA A 268 11.87 -5.83 8.46
C ALA A 268 12.23 -7.24 7.96
N GLY A 269 11.24 -8.03 7.56
CA GLY A 269 11.47 -9.34 6.97
C GLY A 269 10.18 -9.99 6.51
N THR A 270 10.30 -10.95 5.60
CA THR A 270 9.16 -11.77 5.17
C THR A 270 8.77 -12.73 6.28
N LYS A 271 7.47 -13.03 6.38
CA LYS A 271 6.92 -14.03 7.33
C LYS A 271 6.26 -15.16 6.57
N ASP A 272 6.16 -16.33 7.19
CA ASP A 272 5.56 -17.54 6.62
C ASP A 272 4.25 -17.28 5.86
N LYS A 273 4.13 -17.86 4.67
CA LYS A 273 2.88 -17.84 3.89
C LYS A 273 1.79 -18.63 4.60
N ARG A 274 2.06 -19.91 4.92
CA ARG A 274 1.10 -20.82 5.57
C ARG A 274 1.12 -20.64 7.09
N ALA A 275 0.64 -19.48 7.53
CA ALA A 275 0.60 -19.06 8.92
C ALA A 275 -0.44 -17.94 9.13
N VAL A 276 -0.70 -17.63 10.40
CA VAL A 276 -1.25 -16.32 10.81
C VAL A 276 -0.06 -15.48 11.28
N THR A 277 0.17 -14.33 10.66
CA THR A 277 1.37 -13.54 10.99
C THR A 277 1.04 -12.07 11.21
N THR A 278 1.68 -11.43 12.18
CA THR A 278 1.64 -9.97 12.39
C THR A 278 3.05 -9.38 12.34
N GLN A 279 3.24 -8.30 11.59
CA GLN A 279 4.53 -7.62 11.41
C GLN A 279 4.36 -6.12 11.22
N GLN A 280 5.40 -5.32 11.48
CA GLN A 280 5.41 -3.90 11.17
C GLN A 280 5.66 -3.67 9.68
N VAL A 281 4.98 -2.66 9.16
CA VAL A 281 5.15 -2.16 7.80
C VAL A 281 5.12 -0.64 7.86
N THR A 282 5.95 0.01 7.06
CA THR A 282 5.92 1.46 6.84
C THR A 282 5.57 1.79 5.40
N VAL A 283 4.84 2.87 5.17
CA VAL A 283 4.62 3.42 3.83
C VAL A 283 4.76 4.94 3.82
N PHE A 284 5.32 5.49 2.75
CA PHE A 284 5.68 6.90 2.65
C PHE A 284 4.47 7.79 2.36
N LYS A 285 4.23 8.80 3.21
CA LYS A 285 3.21 9.85 3.04
C LYS A 285 1.83 9.33 2.63
N VAL A 286 1.30 8.38 3.40
CA VAL A 286 -0.07 7.87 3.30
C VAL A 286 -0.78 8.07 4.63
N GLN A 287 -2.00 8.59 4.58
CA GLN A 287 -2.87 8.75 5.74
C GLN A 287 -3.40 7.40 6.26
N ALA A 288 -3.54 7.22 7.58
CA ALA A 288 -4.09 6.01 8.18
C ALA A 288 -5.55 5.76 7.77
N SER A 289 -6.34 6.80 7.55
CA SER A 289 -7.73 6.78 7.07
C SER A 289 -7.85 5.95 5.79
N ARG A 290 -6.91 6.15 4.85
CA ARG A 290 -6.85 5.41 3.59
C ARG A 290 -6.49 3.94 3.80
N LEU A 291 -5.65 3.62 4.79
CA LEU A 291 -5.26 2.25 5.10
C LEU A 291 -6.39 1.49 5.82
N VAL A 292 -6.97 2.08 6.87
CA VAL A 292 -8.06 1.44 7.64
C VAL A 292 -9.29 1.19 6.78
N ALA A 293 -9.61 2.09 5.84
CA ALA A 293 -10.71 1.91 4.89
C ALA A 293 -10.59 0.62 4.05
N LEU A 294 -9.36 0.12 3.82
CA LEU A 294 -9.13 -1.11 3.07
C LEU A 294 -9.55 -2.36 3.85
N ASN A 295 -9.61 -2.32 5.19
CA ASN A 295 -9.97 -3.48 6.01
C ASN A 295 -11.32 -4.09 5.64
N SER A 296 -12.25 -3.28 5.13
CA SER A 296 -13.57 -3.72 4.66
C SER A 296 -13.53 -4.56 3.37
N LYS A 297 -12.48 -4.39 2.55
CA LYS A 297 -12.32 -4.99 1.22
C LYS A 297 -11.25 -6.10 1.19
N LEU A 298 -10.38 -6.14 2.20
CA LEU A 298 -9.28 -7.09 2.29
C LEU A 298 -9.73 -8.41 2.95
N ILE A 299 -9.59 -9.52 2.23
CA ILE A 299 -9.89 -10.88 2.73
C ILE A 299 -8.63 -11.51 3.30
N GLY A 300 -8.64 -11.87 4.58
CA GLY A 300 -7.51 -12.47 5.32
C GLY A 300 -6.27 -11.57 5.39
N ILE A 301 -6.47 -10.25 5.31
CA ILE A 301 -5.47 -9.21 5.59
C ILE A 301 -6.19 -8.15 6.42
N LYS A 302 -5.54 -7.65 7.48
CA LYS A 302 -5.98 -6.50 8.26
C LYS A 302 -4.79 -5.59 8.55
N VAL A 303 -5.04 -4.29 8.62
CA VAL A 303 -4.05 -3.27 8.99
C VAL A 303 -4.59 -2.42 10.14
N GLY A 304 -3.72 -2.05 11.08
CA GLY A 304 -4.09 -1.30 12.29
C GLY A 304 -2.85 -0.84 13.06
N ASP A 305 -3.04 -0.42 14.30
CA ASP A 305 -1.99 0.10 15.20
C ASP A 305 -1.11 1.14 14.50
N PHE A 306 -1.77 2.18 13.99
CA PHE A 306 -1.16 3.21 13.16
C PHE A 306 -0.32 4.18 13.99
N SER A 307 0.83 4.58 13.46
CA SER A 307 1.71 5.54 14.10
C SER A 307 2.55 6.27 13.04
N TYR A 308 2.55 7.60 13.05
CA TYR A 308 3.42 8.39 12.18
C TYR A 308 4.86 8.39 12.70
N VAL A 309 5.81 8.07 11.82
CA VAL A 309 7.23 7.93 12.13
C VAL A 309 8.10 8.68 11.12
N LYS A 310 9.28 9.11 11.56
CA LYS A 310 10.21 9.89 10.74
C LYS A 310 10.91 9.03 9.68
N GLU A 311 11.17 7.77 9.99
CA GLU A 311 11.96 6.84 9.17
C GLU A 311 11.12 5.64 8.71
N GLY A 312 11.43 5.12 7.53
CA GLY A 312 10.85 3.89 7.01
C GLY A 312 11.58 2.66 7.53
N LEU A 313 10.88 1.53 7.59
CA LEU A 313 11.41 0.25 8.03
C LEU A 313 12.22 -0.42 6.90
N ALA A 314 13.43 -0.87 7.22
CA ALA A 314 14.35 -1.58 6.32
C ALA A 314 14.48 -3.07 6.71
N LEU A 315 14.94 -3.89 5.76
CA LEU A 315 15.18 -5.32 6.01
C LEU A 315 16.19 -5.51 7.16
N GLY A 316 15.92 -6.47 8.05
CA GLY A 316 16.72 -6.75 9.24
C GLY A 316 16.40 -5.90 10.48
N GLN A 317 15.54 -4.89 10.37
CA GLN A 317 15.15 -4.03 11.51
C GLN A 317 14.08 -4.67 12.41
N LEU A 318 14.37 -5.86 12.94
CA LEU A 318 13.56 -6.56 13.94
C LEU A 318 14.47 -7.29 14.93
N MET A 319 14.01 -7.54 16.15
CA MET A 319 14.74 -8.36 17.12
C MET A 319 14.54 -9.85 16.90
N GLY A 320 13.43 -10.26 16.31
CA GLY A 320 13.13 -11.66 16.06
C GLY A 320 11.64 -11.91 15.88
N ASN A 321 11.23 -13.16 16.08
CA ASN A 321 9.85 -13.57 15.94
C ASN A 321 9.43 -14.43 17.13
N ARG A 322 8.24 -14.15 17.68
CA ARG A 322 7.59 -15.03 18.64
C ARG A 322 6.68 -15.99 17.89
N PHE A 323 6.94 -17.27 18.05
CA PHE A 323 6.15 -18.34 17.46
C PHE A 323 5.16 -18.90 18.49
N THR A 324 3.95 -19.20 18.04
CA THR A 324 3.01 -20.09 18.74
C THR A 324 2.69 -21.23 17.79
N ILE A 325 3.10 -22.44 18.15
CA ILE A 325 3.04 -23.62 17.30
C ILE A 325 2.16 -24.67 17.96
N THR A 326 1.14 -25.13 17.23
CA THR A 326 0.32 -26.26 17.62
C THR A 326 0.75 -27.48 16.80
N LEU A 327 1.30 -28.50 17.47
CA LEU A 327 1.51 -29.81 16.86
C LEU A 327 0.23 -30.64 17.01
N ARG A 328 -0.31 -31.14 15.90
CA ARG A 328 -1.52 -31.99 15.89
C ARG A 328 -1.17 -33.45 15.69
N SER A 329 -2.10 -34.35 16.02
CA SER A 329 -1.92 -35.80 15.81
C SER A 329 -0.60 -36.32 16.38
N VAL A 330 -0.28 -35.91 17.61
CA VAL A 330 0.97 -36.29 18.27
C VAL A 330 0.95 -37.79 18.59
N VAL A 331 1.96 -38.52 18.14
CA VAL A 331 2.18 -39.94 18.43
C VAL A 331 3.50 -40.05 19.17
N THR A 332 3.40 -40.40 20.45
CA THR A 332 4.51 -40.55 21.39
C THR A 332 4.28 -41.80 22.25
N GLU A 333 5.36 -42.37 22.81
CA GLU A 333 5.26 -43.49 23.75
C GLU A 333 4.66 -43.05 25.09
N SER A 334 5.01 -41.84 25.55
CA SER A 334 4.45 -41.23 26.76
C SER A 334 4.49 -39.69 26.69
N GLU A 335 3.74 -39.04 27.57
CA GLU A 335 3.80 -37.59 27.77
C GLU A 335 5.18 -37.14 28.28
N ASP A 336 5.89 -38.01 29.00
CA ASP A 336 7.22 -37.72 29.56
C ASP A 336 8.28 -37.52 28.47
N VAL A 337 8.17 -38.23 27.34
CA VAL A 337 9.05 -38.01 26.18
C VAL A 337 8.88 -36.59 25.63
N ILE A 338 7.64 -36.08 25.59
CA ILE A 338 7.36 -34.71 25.13
C ILE A 338 7.95 -33.70 26.12
N LYS A 339 7.74 -33.90 27.42
CA LYS A 339 8.29 -33.02 28.47
C LYS A 339 9.81 -32.96 28.39
N ALA A 340 10.47 -34.12 28.35
CA ALA A 340 11.93 -34.21 28.23
C ALA A 340 12.45 -33.51 26.97
N ALA A 341 11.76 -33.64 25.83
CA ALA A 341 12.13 -32.96 24.60
C ALA A 341 11.98 -31.42 24.70
N LEU A 342 10.92 -30.93 25.34
CA LEU A 342 10.71 -29.50 25.59
C LEU A 342 11.73 -28.93 26.57
N ASP A 343 12.04 -29.65 27.65
CA ASP A 343 13.06 -29.25 28.63
C ASP A 343 14.44 -29.19 27.98
N GLY A 344 14.76 -30.17 27.12
CA GLY A 344 15.97 -30.18 26.32
C GLY A 344 16.05 -28.98 25.37
N LEU A 345 14.96 -28.62 24.70
CA LEU A 345 14.88 -27.44 23.83
C LEU A 345 15.06 -26.13 24.61
N ILE A 346 14.47 -26.01 25.80
CA ILE A 346 14.60 -24.83 26.67
C ILE A 346 16.04 -24.67 27.16
N THR A 347 16.66 -25.76 27.57
CA THR A 347 17.98 -25.74 28.23
C THR A 347 19.12 -25.62 27.21
N ASN A 348 19.05 -26.38 26.11
CA ASN A 348 20.15 -26.53 25.15
C ASN A 348 19.88 -25.82 23.82
N GLY A 349 18.64 -25.38 23.57
CA GLY A 349 18.25 -24.82 22.28
C GLY A 349 18.19 -25.89 21.17
N PHE A 350 18.51 -25.46 19.96
CA PHE A 350 18.53 -26.29 18.76
C PHE A 350 19.66 -25.83 17.82
N ILE A 351 20.04 -26.67 16.86
CA ILE A 351 21.06 -26.32 15.86
C ILE A 351 20.45 -25.32 14.86
N ASN A 352 21.06 -24.14 14.73
CA ASN A 352 20.56 -23.05 13.89
C ASN A 352 20.82 -23.29 12.38
N TYR A 353 20.19 -24.33 11.83
CA TYR A 353 20.27 -24.66 10.40
C TYR A 353 19.50 -23.65 9.53
N TYR A 354 19.99 -23.44 8.32
CA TYR A 354 19.16 -22.92 7.23
C TYR A 354 18.15 -24.00 6.84
N GLY A 355 16.86 -23.75 7.10
CA GLY A 355 15.81 -24.71 6.76
C GLY A 355 15.60 -24.88 5.26
N LEU A 356 14.84 -25.91 4.88
CA LEU A 356 14.54 -26.26 3.47
C LEU A 356 13.88 -25.13 2.66
N GLN A 357 13.35 -24.08 3.30
CA GLN A 357 12.74 -22.93 2.62
C GLN A 357 13.78 -21.97 1.98
N VAL A 358 15.06 -22.11 2.33
CA VAL A 358 16.13 -21.23 1.82
C VAL A 358 16.70 -21.76 0.50
N GLN A 359 16.44 -23.03 0.16
CA GLN A 359 16.82 -23.67 -1.10
C GLN A 359 15.70 -23.56 -2.15
#